data_AF-A0A2V6GRH9-F1
#
_entry.id   AF-A0A2V6GRH9-F1
#
_cell.length_a   1.000
_cell.length_b   1.000
_cell.length_c   1.000
_cell.angle_alpha   90.00
_cell.angle_beta   90.00
_cell.angle_gamma   90.00
#
_symmetry.space_group_name_H-M   'P 1'
#
loop_
_entity.id
_entity.type
_entity.pdbx_description
1 polymer ?
#
loop_
_entity_poly.entity_id
_entity_poly.type
_entity_poly.pdbx_seq_one_letter_code
_entity_poly.pdbx_strand_id
1 'polypeptide(L)' 'MKHLLSIEKLSREEIERILRQAAELKTNRGKISAQPLAGQTWALIFSKPSTRTRVSFDVGIRELGG' A
#
# COMPACT_ATOMS: atom_id res chain seq x y z
N MET A 1 9.76 1.79 7.62
CA MET A 1 9.19 0.52 8.15
C MET A 1 9.51 -0.59 7.18
N LYS A 2 10.08 -1.71 7.65
CA LYS A 2 10.46 -2.85 6.79
C LYS A 2 9.36 -3.92 6.69
N HIS A 3 8.54 -4.09 7.74
CA HIS A 3 7.47 -5.09 7.81
C HIS A 3 6.24 -4.53 8.57
N LEU A 4 5.03 -4.97 8.19
CA LEU A 4 3.77 -4.71 8.89
C LEU A 4 3.11 -6.05 9.24
N LEU A 5 3.39 -6.58 10.43
CA LEU A 5 2.90 -7.89 10.89
C LEU A 5 1.80 -7.79 11.95
N SER A 6 1.77 -6.69 12.71
CA SER A 6 0.75 -6.40 13.71
C SER A 6 0.64 -4.89 13.88
N ILE A 7 -0.58 -4.39 14.04
CA ILE A 7 -0.86 -2.98 14.32
C ILE A 7 -0.39 -2.57 15.72
N GLU A 8 -0.31 -3.50 16.67
CA GLU A 8 0.10 -3.25 18.06
C GLU A 8 1.57 -2.84 18.18
N LYS A 9 2.37 -3.15 17.14
CA LYS A 9 3.79 -2.79 17.08
C LYS A 9 4.01 -1.39 16.51
N LEU A 10 2.96 -0.71 16.04
CA LEU A 10 3.07 0.62 15.48
C LEU A 10 2.97 1.66 16.58
N SER A 11 3.87 2.64 16.54
CA SER A 11 3.70 3.83 17.36
C SER A 11 2.52 4.67 16.84
N ARG A 12 1.99 5.56 17.69
CA ARG A 12 0.96 6.53 17.27
C ARG A 12 1.42 7.33 16.06
N GLU A 13 2.65 7.80 16.09
CA GLU A 13 3.24 8.65 15.05
C GLU A 13 3.35 7.89 13.71
N GLU A 14 3.68 6.59 13.76
CA GLU A 14 3.70 5.75 12.57
C GLU A 14 2.30 5.55 11.98
N ILE A 15 1.29 5.31 12.82
CA ILE A 15 -0.11 5.17 12.39
C ILE A 15 -0.56 6.48 11.72
N GLU A 16 -0.33 7.62 12.38
CA GLU A 16 -0.72 8.92 11.85
C GLU A 16 0.01 9.24 10.54
N ARG A 17 1.28 8.87 10.41
CA ARG A 17 2.03 9.02 9.16
C ARG A 17 1.40 8.19 8.04
N ILE A 18 1.04 6.93 8.29
CA ILE A 18 0.36 6.07 7.31
C ILE A 18 -0.97 6.69 6.87
N LEU A 19 -1.77 7.18 7.82
CA LEU A 19 -3.07 7.80 7.53
C LEU A 19 -2.94 9.09 6.70
N ARG A 20 -1.95 9.95 7.03
CA ARG A 20 -1.66 11.15 6.24
C ARG A 20 -1.25 10.81 4.81
N GLN A 21 -0.34 9.84 4.64
CA GLN A 21 0.10 9.39 3.31
C GLN A 21 -1.06 8.78 2.51
N ALA A 22 -1.93 8.00 3.15
CA ALA A 22 -3.11 7.43 2.49
C ALA A 22 -4.08 8.53 2.02
N ALA A 23 -4.30 9.58 2.81
CA ALA A 23 -5.14 10.72 2.43
C ALA A 23 -4.55 11.50 1.25
N GLU A 24 -3.23 11.71 1.24
CA GLU A 24 -2.52 12.38 0.15
C GLU A 24 -2.60 11.58 -1.15
N LEU A 25 -2.30 10.27 -1.10
CA LEU A 25 -2.40 9.37 -2.25
C LEU A 25 -3.83 9.34 -2.81
N LYS A 26 -4.84 9.31 -1.94
CA LYS A 26 -6.25 9.34 -2.34
C LYS A 26 -6.61 10.66 -3.03
N THR A 27 -6.18 11.79 -2.48
CA THR A 27 -6.48 13.13 -3.00
C THR A 27 -5.83 13.37 -4.36
N ASN A 28 -4.61 12.84 -4.54
CA ASN A 28 -3.81 13.02 -5.75
C ASN A 28 -3.89 11.80 -6.70
N ARG A 29 -4.82 10.87 -6.48
CA ARG A 29 -4.98 9.69 -7.33
C ARG A 29 -5.19 10.10 -8.80
N GLY A 30 -4.41 9.51 -9.70
CA GLY A 30 -4.40 9.87 -11.13
C GLY A 30 -3.68 11.18 -11.48
N LYS A 31 -3.18 11.93 -10.50
CA LYS A 31 -2.38 13.16 -10.68
C LYS A 31 -0.91 12.98 -10.30
N ILE A 32 -0.59 11.93 -9.53
CA ILE A 32 0.77 11.61 -9.13
C ILE A 32 1.54 11.06 -10.33
N SER A 33 2.61 11.74 -10.73
CA SER A 33 3.56 11.25 -11.73
C SER A 33 4.60 10.29 -11.15
N ALA A 34 4.81 10.33 -9.83
CA ALA A 34 5.75 9.46 -9.15
C ALA A 34 5.32 7.99 -9.23
N GLN A 35 6.22 7.14 -9.69
CA GLN A 35 6.03 5.69 -9.81
C GLN A 35 7.04 4.98 -8.91
N PRO A 36 6.88 5.05 -7.57
CA PRO A 36 7.89 4.54 -6.62
C PRO A 36 8.10 3.02 -6.70
N LEU A 37 7.16 2.29 -7.30
CA LEU A 37 7.26 0.84 -7.51
C LEU A 37 7.70 0.45 -8.93
N ALA A 38 8.08 1.43 -9.77
CA ALA A 38 8.54 1.16 -11.13
C ALA A 38 9.64 0.10 -11.20
N GLY A 39 9.41 -0.94 -12.01
CA GLY A 39 10.34 -2.04 -12.22
C GLY A 39 10.40 -3.07 -11.09
N GLN A 40 9.55 -2.95 -10.07
CA GLN A 40 9.44 -3.93 -8.99
C GLN A 40 8.49 -5.07 -9.36
N THR A 41 8.63 -6.21 -8.66
CA THR A 41 7.71 -7.36 -8.78
C THR A 41 7.23 -7.75 -7.38
N TRP A 42 5.91 -7.83 -7.21
CA TRP A 42 5.28 -8.12 -5.92
C TRP A 42 4.57 -9.47 -5.93
N ALA A 43 4.88 -10.30 -4.94
CA ALA A 43 4.21 -11.59 -4.74
C ALA A 43 3.06 -11.44 -3.73
N LEU A 44 1.85 -11.87 -4.12
CA LEU A 44 0.68 -11.90 -3.23
C LEU A 44 0.32 -13.35 -2.87
N ILE A 45 0.74 -13.78 -1.69
CA ILE A 45 0.55 -15.16 -1.20
C ILE A 45 -0.65 -15.21 -0.25
N PHE A 46 -1.63 -16.06 -0.56
CA PHE A 46 -2.84 -16.23 0.25
C PHE A 46 -3.09 -17.72 0.52
N SER A 47 -3.14 -18.11 1.80
CA SER A 47 -3.53 -19.47 2.21
C SER A 47 -5.04 -19.73 2.10
N LYS A 48 -5.85 -18.67 2.16
CA LYS A 48 -7.30 -18.69 1.94
C LYS A 48 -7.67 -17.62 0.90
N PRO A 49 -8.63 -17.89 0.01
CA PRO A 49 -9.05 -16.90 -0.98
C PRO A 49 -9.61 -15.63 -0.32
N SER A 50 -9.13 -14.47 -0.74
CA SER A 50 -9.67 -13.16 -0.34
C SER A 50 -9.67 -12.19 -1.53
N THR A 51 -10.83 -12.03 -2.17
CA THR A 51 -10.96 -11.19 -3.37
C THR A 51 -10.69 -9.72 -3.06
N ARG A 52 -11.28 -9.18 -1.99
CA ARG A 52 -11.12 -7.76 -1.64
C ARG A 52 -9.67 -7.41 -1.36
N THR A 53 -8.98 -8.25 -0.59
CA THR A 53 -7.56 -8.02 -0.26
C THR A 53 -6.68 -8.12 -1.49
N ARG A 54 -6.85 -9.18 -2.31
CA ARG A 54 -6.07 -9.32 -3.55
C ARG A 54 -6.26 -8.11 -4.46
N VAL A 55 -7.51 -7.73 -4.74
CA VAL A 55 -7.82 -6.62 -5.65
C VAL A 55 -7.30 -5.29 -5.10
N SER A 56 -7.41 -5.03 -3.79
CA SER A 56 -6.91 -3.76 -3.22
C SER A 56 -5.40 -3.64 -3.30
N PHE A 57 -4.66 -4.73 -3.03
CA PHE A 57 -3.20 -4.73 -3.18
C PHE A 57 -2.80 -4.56 -4.64
N ASP A 58 -3.39 -5.34 -5.55
CA ASP A 58 -3.09 -5.30 -6.98
C ASP A 58 -3.30 -3.90 -7.58
N VAL A 59 -4.44 -3.26 -7.28
CA VAL A 59 -4.73 -1.89 -7.75
C VAL A 59 -3.73 -0.88 -7.18
N GLY A 60 -3.44 -0.92 -5.88
CA GLY A 60 -2.51 0.03 -5.26
C GLY A 60 -1.08 -0.10 -5.78
N ILE A 61 -0.62 -1.34 -5.96
CA ILE A 61 0.71 -1.69 -6.51
C ILE A 61 0.82 -1.16 -7.95
N ARG A 62 -0.18 -1.45 -8.79
CA ARG A 62 -0.23 -0.99 -10.19
C ARG A 62 -0.29 0.53 -10.33
N GLU A 63 -1.04 1.22 -9.48
CA GLU A 63 -1.14 2.69 -9.50
C GLU A 63 0.17 3.39 -9.11
N LEU A 64 1.06 2.69 -8.41
CA LEU A 64 2.38 3.18 -8.02
C LEU A 64 3.52 2.70 -8.94
N GLY A 65 3.20 1.96 -10.00
CA GLY A 65 4.11 1.72 -11.13
C GLY A 65 4.73 0.35 -11.22
N GLY A 66 4.34 -0.59 -10.38
CA GLY A 66 4.83 -1.97 -10.48
C GLY A 66 4.14 -2.88 -9.52
#